data_AF-A0A935GQM9-F1
#
_entry.id   AF-A0A935GQM9-F1
#
_cell.length_a   1.000
_cell.length_b   1.000
_cell.length_c   1.000
_cell.angle_alpha   90.00
_cell.angle_beta   90.00
_cell.angle_gamma   90.00
#
_symmetry.space_group_name_H-M   'P 1'
#
loop_
_entity.id
_entity.type
_entity.pdbx_description
1 polymer ?
#
loop_
_entity_poly.entity_id
_entity_poly.type
_entity_poly.pdbx_seq_one_letter_code
_entity_poly.pdbx_strand_id
1 'polypeptide(L)'
;MTSTNPEAAPADAPQKSKTTHTERMQSVQPVLEQLFTLYPHLFGAEFLPLKRGIFQDLLEKHPDVFKRDSLKAALGVHTRSTRYLQCVAAGKQRHDLQGLAVEDVAPEHVYAAVVELFRRRQMRTQDDLRPQLRTQLMAAYEASGLSRDEYVSRTQSNDAQLSAVLEEALEQSEQKLARQAALLKAFEGSGKTVEAFAEMYGLKPRDVKAALARKHSPSS
;
A
#
# COMPACT_ATOMS: atom_id res chain seq x y z
N MET A 1 23.73 20.52 -65.78
CA MET A 1 23.12 19.27 -65.28
C MET A 1 22.51 19.56 -63.94
N THR A 2 21.23 19.29 -63.82
CA THR A 2 20.26 19.78 -62.84
C THR A 2 20.42 19.14 -61.47
N SER A 3 20.30 19.97 -60.43
CA SER A 3 20.09 19.59 -59.03
C SER A 3 18.83 18.73 -58.89
N THR A 4 18.88 17.66 -58.09
CA THR A 4 17.66 17.07 -57.54
C THR A 4 17.94 16.45 -56.17
N ASN A 5 17.37 17.10 -55.17
CA ASN A 5 17.20 16.69 -53.78
C ASN A 5 16.18 15.54 -53.70
N PRO A 6 16.37 14.47 -52.92
CA PRO A 6 15.27 13.60 -52.55
C PRO A 6 14.63 14.09 -51.25
N GLU A 7 13.38 14.44 -51.43
CA GLU A 7 12.28 14.69 -50.51
C GLU A 7 12.23 13.73 -49.32
N ALA A 8 12.17 14.30 -48.12
CA ALA A 8 11.78 13.61 -46.91
C ALA A 8 10.25 13.52 -46.85
N ALA A 9 9.73 12.31 -46.67
CA ALA A 9 8.34 12.02 -46.33
C ALA A 9 8.29 11.19 -45.03
N PRO A 10 7.20 11.30 -44.24
CA PRO A 10 7.30 11.48 -42.80
C PRO A 10 7.39 10.18 -42.01
N ALA A 11 8.03 10.28 -40.84
CA ALA A 11 8.03 9.26 -39.80
C ALA A 11 6.62 9.05 -39.25
N ASP A 12 6.09 7.85 -39.44
CA ASP A 12 4.87 7.35 -38.80
C ASP A 12 5.13 7.16 -37.29
N ALA A 13 4.31 7.82 -36.46
CA ALA A 13 4.39 7.80 -35.00
C ALA A 13 3.45 6.72 -34.42
N PRO A 14 3.62 6.30 -33.14
CA PRO A 14 3.30 4.95 -32.68
C PRO A 14 1.82 4.75 -32.30
N GLN A 15 1.02 4.18 -33.20
CA GLN A 15 -0.38 3.80 -32.94
C GLN A 15 -0.60 2.35 -32.45
N LYS A 16 0.42 1.49 -32.46
CA LYS A 16 0.28 0.04 -32.15
C LYS A 16 0.08 -0.32 -30.67
N SER A 17 0.28 0.60 -29.72
CA SER A 17 0.20 0.27 -28.28
C SER A 17 -1.22 0.31 -27.71
N LYS A 18 -2.11 1.16 -28.24
CA LYS A 18 -3.47 1.35 -27.69
C LYS A 18 -4.44 0.21 -28.04
N THR A 19 -4.34 -0.38 -29.22
CA THR A 19 -5.22 -1.47 -29.68
C THR A 19 -5.08 -2.73 -28.82
N THR A 20 -3.86 -3.10 -28.47
CA THR A 20 -3.59 -4.32 -27.67
C THR A 20 -4.07 -4.24 -26.21
N HIS A 21 -4.21 -3.04 -25.63
CA HIS A 21 -4.68 -2.87 -24.25
C HIS A 21 -6.20 -2.99 -24.17
N THR A 22 -6.91 -2.40 -25.12
CA THR A 22 -8.37 -2.46 -25.19
C THR A 22 -8.87 -3.88 -25.43
N GLU A 23 -8.26 -4.63 -26.36
CA GLU A 23 -8.61 -6.04 -26.63
C GLU A 23 -8.31 -6.96 -25.43
N ARG A 24 -7.20 -6.73 -24.73
CA ARG A 24 -6.87 -7.44 -23.48
C ARG A 24 -7.86 -7.15 -22.36
N MET A 25 -8.34 -5.92 -22.25
CA MET A 25 -9.39 -5.58 -21.29
C MET A 25 -10.71 -6.26 -21.65
N GLN A 26 -11.13 -6.21 -22.91
CA GLN A 26 -12.39 -6.81 -23.37
C GLN A 26 -12.44 -8.33 -23.14
N SER A 27 -11.31 -9.02 -23.30
CA SER A 27 -11.22 -10.46 -23.01
C SER A 27 -11.19 -10.80 -21.52
N VAL A 28 -10.85 -9.83 -20.65
CA VAL A 28 -10.76 -10.00 -19.20
C VAL A 28 -12.06 -9.65 -18.46
N GLN A 29 -12.86 -8.71 -18.99
CA GLN A 29 -14.09 -8.25 -18.32
C GLN A 29 -15.05 -9.39 -17.93
N PRO A 30 -15.37 -10.37 -18.80
CA PRO A 30 -16.32 -11.43 -18.43
C PRO A 30 -15.82 -12.29 -17.25
N VAL A 31 -14.51 -12.48 -17.15
CA VAL A 31 -13.90 -13.24 -16.04
C VAL A 31 -13.97 -12.46 -14.74
N LEU A 32 -13.76 -11.14 -14.78
CA LEU A 32 -13.94 -10.27 -13.61
C LEU A 32 -15.39 -10.27 -13.13
N GLU A 33 -16.37 -10.19 -14.04
CA GLU A 33 -17.79 -10.26 -13.71
C GLU A 33 -18.16 -11.60 -13.04
N GLN A 34 -17.61 -12.71 -13.53
CA GLN A 34 -17.76 -14.01 -12.88
C GLN A 34 -17.15 -14.03 -11.47
N LEU A 35 -15.94 -13.48 -11.28
CA LEU A 35 -15.33 -13.36 -9.95
C LEU A 35 -16.18 -12.51 -9.00
N PHE A 36 -16.78 -11.42 -9.50
CA PHE A 36 -17.62 -10.53 -8.70
C PHE A 36 -18.92 -11.22 -8.28
N THR A 37 -19.48 -12.05 -9.17
CA THR A 37 -20.69 -12.82 -8.92
C THR A 37 -20.45 -13.95 -7.92
N LEU A 38 -19.35 -14.70 -8.09
CA LEU A 38 -19.03 -15.86 -7.26
C LEU A 38 -18.48 -15.47 -5.88
N TYR A 39 -17.70 -14.39 -5.80
CA TYR A 39 -16.99 -13.97 -4.59
C TYR A 39 -17.18 -12.47 -4.31
N PRO A 40 -18.42 -12.00 -4.09
CA PRO A 40 -18.72 -10.57 -3.91
C PRO A 40 -18.05 -9.97 -2.68
N HIS A 41 -17.72 -10.78 -1.67
CA HIS A 41 -17.02 -10.33 -0.46
C HIS A 41 -15.52 -10.04 -0.68
N LEU A 42 -14.90 -10.60 -1.73
CA LEU A 42 -13.50 -10.33 -2.09
C LEU A 42 -13.37 -9.29 -3.21
N PHE A 43 -14.29 -9.33 -4.17
CA PHE A 43 -14.18 -8.57 -5.42
C PHE A 43 -15.30 -7.56 -5.65
N GLY A 44 -16.27 -7.41 -4.74
CA GLY A 44 -17.46 -6.59 -4.93
C GLY A 44 -17.30 -5.11 -4.57
N ALA A 45 -18.19 -4.59 -3.71
CA ALA A 45 -18.19 -3.18 -3.31
C ALA A 45 -16.94 -2.81 -2.48
N GLU A 46 -16.47 -3.73 -1.65
CA GLU A 46 -15.19 -3.63 -0.97
C GLU A 46 -14.26 -4.69 -1.49
N PHE A 47 -13.04 -4.30 -1.89
CA PHE A 47 -12.02 -5.25 -2.26
C PHE A 47 -11.25 -5.67 -1.00
N LEU A 48 -10.74 -6.90 -1.01
CA LEU A 48 -9.86 -7.40 0.03
C LEU A 48 -8.55 -7.93 -0.57
N PRO A 49 -7.40 -7.77 0.10
CA PRO A 49 -6.17 -8.41 -0.33
C PRO A 49 -6.37 -9.92 -0.44
N LEU A 50 -5.89 -10.52 -1.52
CA LEU A 50 -6.10 -11.95 -1.78
C LEU A 50 -5.01 -12.78 -1.11
N LYS A 51 -5.40 -13.95 -0.57
CA LYS A 51 -4.49 -15.00 -0.08
C LYS A 51 -3.47 -15.39 -1.14
N ARG A 52 -2.24 -15.69 -0.71
CA ARG A 52 -1.23 -16.29 -1.60
C ARG A 52 -1.70 -17.65 -2.12
N GLY A 53 -1.67 -17.82 -3.44
CA GLY A 53 -2.16 -19.04 -4.08
C GLY A 53 -3.64 -19.02 -4.47
N ILE A 54 -4.37 -17.90 -4.25
CA ILE A 54 -5.80 -17.76 -4.60
C ILE A 54 -6.12 -18.18 -6.04
N PHE A 55 -5.17 -18.01 -6.96
CA PHE A 55 -5.31 -18.42 -8.35
C PHE A 55 -5.52 -19.93 -8.50
N GLN A 56 -4.78 -20.74 -7.74
CA GLN A 56 -4.92 -22.20 -7.77
C GLN A 56 -6.22 -22.60 -7.07
N ASP A 57 -6.51 -22.01 -5.91
CA ASP A 57 -7.77 -22.23 -5.20
C ASP A 57 -9.00 -21.98 -6.11
N LEU A 58 -8.95 -20.94 -6.95
CA LEU A 58 -10.00 -20.62 -7.93
C LEU A 58 -10.11 -21.65 -9.06
N LEU A 59 -8.98 -22.12 -9.59
CA LEU A 59 -8.96 -23.14 -10.66
C LEU A 59 -9.44 -24.49 -10.16
N GLU A 60 -9.06 -24.88 -8.94
CA GLU A 60 -9.50 -26.13 -8.32
C GLU A 60 -10.98 -26.10 -7.97
N LYS A 61 -11.48 -24.96 -7.49
CA LYS A 61 -12.88 -24.81 -7.10
C LYS A 61 -13.83 -24.70 -8.30
N HIS A 62 -13.36 -24.09 -9.39
CA HIS A 62 -14.18 -23.80 -10.58
C HIS A 62 -13.45 -24.17 -11.89
N PRO A 63 -13.09 -25.45 -12.09
CA PRO A 63 -12.29 -25.89 -13.24
C PRO A 63 -13.00 -25.67 -14.59
N ASP A 64 -14.33 -25.76 -14.61
CA ASP A 64 -15.14 -25.60 -15.82
C ASP A 64 -15.52 -24.14 -16.12
N VAL A 65 -15.31 -23.24 -15.15
CA VAL A 65 -15.65 -21.81 -15.29
C VAL A 65 -14.43 -21.02 -15.74
N PHE A 66 -13.28 -21.25 -15.12
CA PHE A 66 -12.09 -20.45 -15.33
C PHE A 66 -11.04 -21.14 -16.19
N LYS A 67 -10.73 -20.55 -17.34
CA LYS A 67 -9.53 -20.89 -18.09
C LYS A 67 -8.30 -20.24 -17.44
N ARG A 68 -7.21 -21.00 -17.34
CA ARG A 68 -5.96 -20.60 -16.66
C ARG A 68 -5.46 -19.21 -17.07
N ASP A 69 -5.31 -18.97 -18.37
CA ASP A 69 -4.69 -17.74 -18.87
C ASP A 69 -5.60 -16.51 -18.71
N SER A 70 -6.91 -16.67 -18.96
CA SER A 70 -7.88 -15.58 -18.79
C SER A 70 -8.06 -15.22 -17.31
N LEU A 71 -8.06 -16.21 -16.41
CA LEU A 71 -8.09 -15.97 -14.97
C LEU A 71 -6.83 -15.23 -14.49
N LYS A 72 -5.65 -15.66 -14.97
CA LYS A 72 -4.39 -15.00 -14.63
C LYS A 72 -4.38 -13.54 -15.09
N ALA A 73 -4.88 -13.27 -16.30
CA ALA A 73 -5.02 -11.92 -16.81
C ALA A 73 -6.02 -11.09 -15.97
N ALA A 74 -7.17 -11.67 -15.60
CA ALA A 74 -8.18 -11.01 -14.78
C ALA A 74 -7.68 -10.64 -13.39
N LEU A 75 -7.05 -11.59 -12.68
CA LEU A 75 -6.42 -11.30 -11.40
C LEU A 75 -5.31 -10.25 -11.54
N GLY A 76 -4.53 -10.29 -12.63
CA GLY A 76 -3.52 -9.27 -12.91
C GLY A 76 -4.09 -7.86 -13.06
N VAL A 77 -5.27 -7.71 -13.69
CA VAL A 77 -5.99 -6.43 -13.77
C VAL A 77 -6.52 -6.03 -12.40
N HIS A 78 -7.16 -6.96 -11.68
CA HIS A 78 -7.74 -6.71 -10.37
C HIS A 78 -6.69 -6.23 -9.35
N THR A 79 -5.57 -6.94 -9.20
CA THR A 79 -4.55 -6.62 -8.18
C THR A 79 -3.74 -5.37 -8.49
N ARG A 80 -3.80 -4.85 -9.72
CA ARG A 80 -3.19 -3.57 -10.12
C ARG A 80 -4.17 -2.39 -10.07
N SER A 81 -5.45 -2.64 -9.83
CA SER A 81 -6.47 -1.60 -9.74
C SER A 81 -6.24 -0.68 -8.54
N THR A 82 -6.62 0.59 -8.66
CA THR A 82 -6.47 1.56 -7.55
C THR A 82 -7.25 1.13 -6.31
N ARG A 83 -8.45 0.56 -6.47
CA ARG A 83 -9.28 0.06 -5.36
C ARG A 83 -8.57 -1.06 -4.60
N TYR A 84 -7.94 -2.00 -5.31
CA TYR A 84 -7.17 -3.07 -4.67
C TYR A 84 -5.96 -2.54 -3.90
N LEU A 85 -5.19 -1.64 -4.53
CA LEU A 85 -4.01 -1.03 -3.90
C LEU A 85 -4.39 -0.23 -2.65
N GLN A 86 -5.56 0.41 -2.61
CA GLN A 86 -6.05 1.12 -1.42
C GLN A 86 -6.25 0.16 -0.24
N CYS A 87 -6.79 -1.04 -0.48
CA CYS A 87 -6.98 -2.04 0.57
C CYS A 87 -5.65 -2.60 1.09
N VAL A 88 -4.68 -2.79 0.20
CA VAL A 88 -3.31 -3.20 0.59
C VAL A 88 -2.60 -2.10 1.38
N ALA A 89 -2.66 -0.85 0.91
CA ALA A 89 -2.06 0.30 1.58
C ALA A 89 -2.71 0.57 2.95
N ALA A 90 -3.97 0.20 3.14
CA ALA A 90 -4.66 0.25 4.43
C ALA A 90 -4.24 -0.86 5.41
N GLY A 91 -3.35 -1.77 5.01
CA GLY A 91 -2.86 -2.85 5.87
C GLY A 91 -3.92 -3.92 6.18
N LYS A 92 -4.97 -4.06 5.36
CA LYS A 92 -5.94 -5.15 5.54
C LYS A 92 -5.25 -6.52 5.39
N GLN A 93 -5.70 -7.51 6.14
CA GLN A 93 -5.22 -8.89 6.01
C GLN A 93 -5.62 -9.49 4.65
N ARG A 94 -4.91 -10.53 4.23
CA ARG A 94 -5.28 -11.32 3.06
C ARG A 94 -6.38 -12.29 3.43
N HIS A 95 -7.29 -12.49 2.47
CA HIS A 95 -8.47 -13.31 2.66
C HIS A 95 -8.50 -14.47 1.66
N ASP A 96 -8.98 -15.62 2.12
CA ASP A 96 -9.24 -16.79 1.29
C ASP A 96 -10.59 -16.68 0.54
N LEU A 97 -10.95 -17.72 -0.22
CA LEU A 97 -12.20 -17.77 -0.99
C LEU A 97 -13.48 -17.80 -0.14
N GLN A 98 -13.35 -18.08 1.16
CA GLN A 98 -14.46 -18.06 2.11
C GLN A 98 -14.60 -16.68 2.76
N GLY A 99 -13.66 -15.77 2.51
CA GLY A 99 -13.62 -14.45 3.10
C GLY A 99 -13.05 -14.45 4.51
N LEU A 100 -12.33 -15.50 4.90
CA LEU A 100 -11.63 -15.55 6.18
C LEU A 100 -10.26 -14.90 6.04
N ALA A 101 -9.89 -14.08 7.02
CA ALA A 101 -8.57 -13.49 7.09
C ALA A 101 -7.54 -14.57 7.47
N VAL A 102 -6.46 -14.68 6.70
CA VAL A 102 -5.53 -15.83 6.78
C VAL A 102 -4.07 -15.45 6.96
N GLU A 103 -3.66 -14.26 6.52
CA GLU A 103 -2.26 -13.81 6.65
C GLU A 103 -2.19 -12.28 6.53
N ASP A 104 -1.20 -11.66 7.18
CA ASP A 104 -0.93 -10.23 6.98
C ASP A 104 -0.33 -9.96 5.60
N VAL A 105 -0.55 -8.76 5.08
CA VAL A 105 0.16 -8.31 3.89
C VAL A 105 1.58 -7.91 4.29
N ALA A 106 2.57 -8.55 3.67
CA ALA A 106 3.97 -8.25 3.97
C ALA A 106 4.30 -6.75 3.81
N PRO A 107 5.14 -6.17 4.69
CA PRO A 107 5.42 -4.73 4.72
C PRO A 107 5.88 -4.15 3.38
N GLU A 108 6.69 -4.89 2.62
CA GLU A 108 7.16 -4.48 1.28
C GLU A 108 6.03 -4.30 0.27
N HIS A 109 4.94 -5.07 0.39
CA HIS A 109 3.77 -4.93 -0.47
C HIS A 109 2.89 -3.75 -0.06
N VAL A 110 2.77 -3.49 1.25
CA VAL A 110 2.08 -2.29 1.77
C VAL A 110 2.81 -1.04 1.29
N TYR A 111 4.14 -1.00 1.46
CA TYR A 111 5.00 0.06 0.96
C TYR A 111 4.82 0.29 -0.55
N ALA A 112 4.91 -0.78 -1.35
CA ALA A 112 4.75 -0.69 -2.80
C ALA A 112 3.38 -0.13 -3.21
N ALA A 113 2.31 -0.51 -2.51
CA ALA A 113 0.96 0.00 -2.76
C ALA A 113 0.84 1.49 -2.41
N VAL A 114 1.37 1.92 -1.26
CA VAL A 114 1.40 3.33 -0.84
C VAL A 114 2.13 4.18 -1.88
N VAL A 115 3.33 3.76 -2.28
CA VAL A 115 4.15 4.46 -3.28
C VAL A 115 3.46 4.52 -4.64
N GLU A 116 2.87 3.42 -5.10
CA GLU A 116 2.16 3.36 -6.38
C GLU A 116 0.92 4.28 -6.39
N LEU A 117 0.15 4.31 -5.30
CA LEU A 117 -0.98 5.23 -5.15
C LEU A 117 -0.53 6.69 -5.15
N PHE A 118 0.56 7.00 -4.44
CA PHE A 118 1.17 8.34 -4.46
C PHE A 118 1.57 8.74 -5.88
N ARG A 119 2.33 7.89 -6.60
CA ARG A 119 2.74 8.17 -7.98
C ARG A 119 1.54 8.44 -8.88
N ARG A 120 0.51 7.57 -8.83
CA ARG A 120 -0.72 7.76 -9.63
C ARG A 120 -1.43 9.07 -9.33
N ARG A 121 -1.46 9.49 -8.07
CA ARG A 121 -2.11 10.73 -7.64
C ARG A 121 -1.29 11.95 -8.02
N GLN A 122 0.02 11.91 -7.82
CA GLN A 122 0.94 12.99 -8.17
C GLN A 122 0.94 13.29 -9.67
N MET A 123 0.78 12.27 -10.52
CA MET A 123 0.66 12.48 -11.98
C MET A 123 -0.62 13.24 -12.40
N ARG A 124 -1.58 13.43 -11.49
CA ARG A 124 -2.88 14.07 -11.77
C ARG A 124 -3.03 15.44 -11.11
N THR A 125 -2.08 15.86 -10.27
CA THR A 125 -2.10 17.16 -9.59
C THR A 125 -0.72 17.81 -9.58
N GLN A 126 -0.67 19.13 -9.43
CA GLN A 126 0.58 19.86 -9.20
C GLN A 126 0.90 20.07 -7.71
N ASP A 127 -0.02 19.69 -6.82
CA ASP A 127 0.18 19.80 -5.38
C ASP A 127 1.36 18.94 -4.89
N ASP A 128 2.08 19.42 -3.88
CA ASP A 128 3.09 18.60 -3.19
C ASP A 128 2.40 17.58 -2.27
N LEU A 129 2.35 16.32 -2.70
CA LEU A 129 1.76 15.23 -1.92
C LEU A 129 2.78 14.53 -1.01
N ARG A 130 4.05 14.96 -0.96
CA ARG A 130 5.08 14.35 -0.10
C ARG A 130 4.71 14.33 1.39
N PRO A 131 4.07 15.37 1.98
CA PRO A 131 3.63 15.30 3.37
C PRO A 131 2.63 14.17 3.65
N GLN A 132 1.73 13.91 2.69
CA GLN A 132 0.75 12.83 2.79
C GLN A 132 1.44 11.47 2.65
N LEU A 133 2.36 11.33 1.69
CA LEU A 133 3.18 10.13 1.52
C LEU A 133 3.97 9.82 2.80
N ARG A 134 4.67 10.81 3.37
CA ARG A 134 5.44 10.65 4.61
C ARG A 134 4.56 10.13 5.74
N THR A 135 3.37 10.70 5.92
CA THR A 135 2.42 10.27 6.95
C THR A 135 1.98 8.82 6.75
N GLN A 136 1.72 8.40 5.50
CA GLN A 136 1.35 7.03 5.18
C GLN A 136 2.51 6.04 5.40
N LEU A 137 3.73 6.43 5.03
CA LEU A 137 4.93 5.62 5.25
C LEU A 137 5.25 5.45 6.74
N MET A 138 5.09 6.52 7.54
CA MET A 138 5.20 6.44 9.00
C MET A 138 4.21 5.43 9.58
N ALA A 139 2.94 5.49 9.14
CA ALA A 139 1.91 4.57 9.62
C ALA A 139 2.20 3.11 9.21
N ALA A 140 2.65 2.89 7.97
CA ALA A 140 3.04 1.57 7.48
C ALA A 140 4.25 1.00 8.24
N TYR A 141 5.25 1.82 8.55
CA TYR A 141 6.39 1.43 9.38
C TYR A 141 5.97 1.09 10.81
N GLU A 142 5.21 1.98 11.47
CA GLU A 142 4.68 1.74 12.82
C GLU A 142 3.87 0.43 12.89
N ALA A 143 3.02 0.17 11.89
CA ALA A 143 2.21 -1.04 11.82
C ALA A 143 3.00 -2.31 11.51
N SER A 144 4.19 -2.20 10.89
CA SER A 144 5.01 -3.35 10.54
C SER A 144 5.68 -4.01 11.74
N GLY A 145 5.89 -3.25 12.83
CA GLY A 145 6.64 -3.70 14.01
C GLY A 145 8.13 -4.01 13.77
N LEU A 146 8.65 -3.75 12.57
CA LEU A 146 10.04 -4.02 12.21
C LEU A 146 11.00 -2.96 12.75
N SER A 147 12.26 -3.33 12.92
CA SER A 147 13.34 -2.36 13.12
C SER A 147 13.58 -1.54 11.84
N ARG A 148 14.23 -0.37 11.97
CA ARG A 148 14.59 0.50 10.85
C ARG A 148 15.36 -0.26 9.76
N ASP A 149 16.42 -0.96 10.15
CA ASP A 149 17.30 -1.67 9.22
C ASP A 149 16.55 -2.79 8.48
N GLU A 150 15.71 -3.55 9.18
CA GLU A 150 14.88 -4.59 8.57
C GLU A 150 13.86 -4.00 7.60
N TYR A 151 13.17 -2.92 7.99
CA TYR A 151 12.18 -2.29 7.14
C TYR A 151 12.82 -1.75 5.86
N VAL A 152 13.91 -0.98 5.99
CA VAL A 152 14.66 -0.43 4.86
C VAL A 152 15.16 -1.54 3.92
N SER A 153 15.65 -2.67 4.47
CA SER A 153 16.11 -3.80 3.65
C SER A 153 15.01 -4.40 2.76
N ARG A 154 13.75 -4.35 3.22
CA ARG A 154 12.59 -4.91 2.50
C ARG A 154 11.96 -3.91 1.53
N THR A 155 12.09 -2.60 1.78
CA THR A 155 11.38 -1.55 1.03
C THR A 155 12.27 -0.73 0.09
N GLN A 156 13.42 -1.26 -0.32
CA GLN A 156 14.38 -0.53 -1.15
C GLN A 156 13.74 0.00 -2.44
N SER A 157 14.01 1.27 -2.75
CA SER A 157 13.55 1.96 -3.95
C SER A 157 14.76 2.51 -4.71
N ASN A 158 14.74 2.36 -6.05
CA ASN A 158 15.76 2.96 -6.93
C ASN A 158 15.56 4.47 -7.15
N ASP A 159 14.47 5.04 -6.63
CA ASP A 159 14.14 6.45 -6.73
C ASP A 159 14.62 7.20 -5.48
N ALA A 160 15.62 8.06 -5.66
CA ALA A 160 16.25 8.82 -4.59
C ALA A 160 15.27 9.75 -3.84
N GLN A 161 14.24 10.29 -4.52
CA GLN A 161 13.26 11.16 -3.87
C GLN A 161 12.36 10.36 -2.93
N LEU A 162 11.94 9.16 -3.35
CA LEU A 162 11.15 8.27 -2.51
C LEU A 162 11.95 7.74 -1.32
N SER A 163 13.23 7.41 -1.55
CA SER A 163 14.13 6.99 -0.48
C SER A 163 14.31 8.10 0.57
N ALA A 164 14.45 9.36 0.14
CA ALA A 164 14.54 10.49 1.07
C ALA A 164 13.25 10.69 1.89
N VAL A 165 12.07 10.59 1.26
CA VAL A 165 10.79 10.68 2.00
C VAL A 165 10.60 9.52 2.98
N LEU A 166 11.07 8.32 2.63
CA LEU A 166 11.09 7.18 3.53
C LEU A 166 12.02 7.44 4.73
N GLU A 167 13.25 7.89 4.50
CA GLU A 167 14.21 8.24 5.55
C GLU A 167 13.60 9.24 6.56
N GLU A 168 13.01 10.32 6.07
CA GLU A 168 12.32 11.32 6.89
C GLU A 168 11.15 10.71 7.70
N ALA A 169 10.39 9.80 7.09
CA ALA A 169 9.29 9.11 7.76
C ALA A 169 9.81 8.25 8.92
N LEU A 170 10.86 7.46 8.68
CA LEU A 170 11.45 6.58 9.69
C LEU A 170 12.03 7.39 10.86
N GLU A 171 12.79 8.45 10.57
CA GLU A 171 13.34 9.34 11.60
C GLU A 171 12.24 9.99 12.45
N GLN A 172 11.17 10.49 11.82
CA GLN A 172 10.06 11.09 12.56
C GLN A 172 9.33 10.07 13.44
N SER A 173 9.20 8.82 12.97
CA SER A 173 8.60 7.75 13.76
C SER A 173 9.47 7.41 14.98
N GLU A 174 10.78 7.28 14.79
CA GLU A 174 11.73 6.99 15.88
C GLU A 174 11.81 8.14 16.89
N GLN A 175 11.85 9.40 16.44
CA GLN A 175 11.81 10.56 17.34
C GLN A 175 10.53 10.59 18.18
N LYS A 176 9.39 10.27 17.56
CA LYS A 176 8.10 10.18 18.25
C LYS A 176 8.10 9.07 19.29
N LEU A 177 8.63 7.89 18.96
CA LEU A 177 8.77 6.77 19.89
C LEU A 177 9.72 7.11 21.04
N ALA A 178 10.87 7.70 20.77
CA ALA A 178 11.84 8.12 21.78
C ALA A 178 11.24 9.17 22.73
N ARG A 179 10.51 10.16 22.20
CA ARG A 179 9.80 11.17 23.00
C ARG A 179 8.76 10.53 23.92
N GLN A 180 8.00 9.55 23.41
CA GLN A 180 7.02 8.81 24.21
C GLN A 180 7.70 7.96 25.29
N ALA A 181 8.78 7.26 24.97
CA ALA A 181 9.54 6.47 25.94
C ALA A 181 10.15 7.34 27.06
N ALA A 182 10.72 8.49 26.71
CA ALA A 182 11.23 9.45 27.67
C ALA A 182 10.12 10.01 28.58
N LEU A 183 8.95 10.30 28.00
CA LEU A 183 7.77 10.75 28.75
C LEU A 183 7.30 9.70 29.76
N LEU A 184 7.23 8.43 29.34
CA LEU A 184 6.85 7.32 30.20
C LEU A 184 7.85 7.10 31.34
N LYS A 185 9.15 7.12 31.04
CA LYS A 185 10.21 7.00 32.05
C LYS A 185 10.16 8.13 33.06
N ALA A 186 9.92 9.37 32.61
CA ALA A 186 9.75 10.51 33.50
C ALA A 186 8.50 10.39 34.37
N PHE A 187 7.39 9.91 33.81
CA PHE A 187 6.16 9.65 34.56
C PHE A 187 6.37 8.60 35.65
N GLU A 188 6.92 7.44 35.30
CA GLU A 188 7.18 6.34 36.24
C GLU A 188 8.14 6.76 37.36
N GLY A 189 9.21 7.50 37.02
CA GLY A 189 10.16 8.02 37.99
C GLY A 189 9.60 9.11 38.92
N SER A 190 8.51 9.78 38.52
CA SER A 190 7.92 10.85 39.32
C SER A 190 7.06 10.35 40.49
N GLY A 191 6.51 9.12 40.39
CA GLY A 191 5.53 8.59 41.35
C GLY A 191 4.22 9.37 41.44
N LYS A 192 3.96 10.30 40.50
CA LYS A 192 2.78 11.19 40.51
C LYS A 192 1.58 10.56 39.82
N THR A 193 0.39 11.10 40.12
CA THR A 193 -0.79 10.86 39.30
C THR A 193 -0.62 11.48 37.90
N VAL A 194 -1.37 10.98 36.92
CA VAL A 194 -1.32 11.48 35.54
C VAL A 194 -1.61 12.98 35.47
N GLU A 195 -2.60 13.44 36.25
CA GLU A 195 -3.03 14.82 36.30
C GLU A 195 -1.92 15.72 36.87
N ALA A 196 -1.31 15.34 38.00
CA ALA A 196 -0.24 16.11 38.64
C ALA A 196 1.07 16.11 37.82
N PHE A 197 1.35 15.01 37.11
CA PHE A 197 2.49 14.95 36.18
C PHE A 197 2.25 15.82 34.94
N ALA A 198 1.06 15.75 34.35
CA ALA A 198 0.71 16.55 33.19
C ALA A 198 0.81 18.06 33.49
N GLU A 199 0.28 18.49 34.65
CA GLU A 199 0.39 19.89 35.10
C GLU A 199 1.86 20.33 35.26
N MET A 200 2.69 19.51 35.90
CA MET A 200 4.11 19.81 36.14
C MET A 200 4.92 20.05 34.85
N TYR A 201 4.60 19.33 33.77
CA TYR A 201 5.30 19.43 32.49
C TYR A 201 4.54 20.25 31.44
N GLY A 202 3.44 20.92 31.82
CA GLY A 202 2.60 21.69 30.90
C GLY A 202 1.97 20.84 29.78
N LEU A 203 1.74 19.55 30.05
CA LEU A 203 1.16 18.58 29.12
C LEU A 203 -0.34 18.47 29.35
N LYS A 204 -1.05 17.93 28.36
CA LYS A 204 -2.46 17.57 28.54
C LYS A 204 -2.53 16.17 29.15
N PRO A 205 -3.35 15.92 30.19
CA PRO A 205 -3.49 14.59 30.80
C PRO A 205 -3.82 13.49 29.79
N ARG A 206 -4.59 13.82 28.74
CA ARG A 206 -4.92 12.88 27.65
C ARG A 206 -3.69 12.37 26.90
N ASP A 207 -2.66 13.19 26.74
CA ASP A 207 -1.46 12.84 25.96
C ASP A 207 -0.59 11.85 26.77
N VAL A 208 -0.55 12.03 28.10
CA VAL A 208 0.08 11.10 29.04
C VAL A 208 -0.69 9.77 29.09
N LYS A 209 -2.04 9.81 29.17
CA LYS A 209 -2.88 8.60 29.11
C LYS A 209 -2.70 7.83 27.81
N ALA A 210 -2.61 8.52 26.68
CA ALA A 210 -2.39 7.89 25.37
C ALA A 210 -1.02 7.19 25.29
N ALA A 211 0.05 7.81 25.82
CA ALA A 211 1.36 7.18 25.90
C ALA A 211 1.33 5.92 26.78
N LEU A 212 0.62 5.95 27.91
CA LEU A 212 0.46 4.81 28.81
C LEU A 212 -0.36 3.67 28.16
N ALA A 213 -1.45 3.97 27.48
CA ALA A 213 -2.29 2.96 26.83
C ALA A 213 -1.52 2.16 25.78
N ARG A 214 -0.65 2.83 24.98
CA ARG A 214 0.18 2.17 23.96
C ARG A 214 1.20 1.19 24.54
N LYS A 215 1.72 1.43 25.75
CA LYS A 215 2.62 0.47 26.43
C LYS A 215 1.92 -0.88 26.71
N HIS A 216 0.59 -0.86 26.89
CA HIS A 216 -0.19 -2.02 27.30
C HIS A 216 -0.86 -2.76 26.13
N SER A 217 -0.78 -2.23 24.91
CA SER A 217 -1.15 -2.97 23.70
C SER A 217 0.11 -3.67 23.18
N PRO A 218 0.29 -4.98 23.43
CA PRO A 218 1.36 -5.71 22.75
C PRO A 218 1.10 -5.63 21.25
N SER A 219 2.17 -5.42 20.47
CA SER A 219 2.14 -5.59 19.01
C SER A 219 1.54 -6.97 18.75
N SER A 220 0.31 -7.00 18.24
CA SER A 220 -0.41 -8.23 17.88
C SER A 220 0.05 -8.72 16.52
#